data_AF-A0A5E4ZFS5-F1
#
_entry.id   AF-A0A5E4ZFS5-F1
#
_cell.length_a   1.000
_cell.length_b   1.000
_cell.length_c   1.000
_cell.angle_alpha   90.00
_cell.angle_beta   90.00
_cell.angle_gamma   90.00
#
_symmetry.space_group_name_H-M   'P 1'
#
loop_
_entity.id
_entity.type
_entity.pdbx_description
1 polymer ?
#
loop_
_entity_poly.entity_id
_entity_poly.type
_entity_poly.pdbx_seq_one_letter_code
_entity_poly.pdbx_strand_id
1 'polypeptide(L)'
;MLQTWKALGQAGIEAAGGLNGVARRDNVPVAALRTYLRADGHLTQFGEDRLNPGGKMEITNAMLHTWKALGQAGIEAAGGLESVAKRDNVRAAALKNYLRADGRLTQRGEDRLASGEKAKVTDAMLQTWNALGQAEIEAAGGLDGVAKRDNVLAATLRTYLRADGSLSQYGEDRLNPGGKATITDAMLRTWKALGQVGIKAAGGLDGVARRDNVPVAALKNYLRADGRLTQRGENRLNPGGKVKITGAMLRT
;
A
#
# COMPACT_ATOMS: atom_id res chain seq x y z
N MET A 1 -5.53 17.58 -22.46
CA MET A 1 -4.32 18.29 -22.00
C MET A 1 -3.04 17.52 -22.34
N LEU A 2 -2.78 16.33 -21.76
CA LEU A 2 -1.57 15.53 -22.09
C LEU A 2 -1.40 15.21 -23.60
N GLN A 3 -2.49 14.84 -24.30
CA GLN A 3 -2.46 14.65 -25.76
C GLN A 3 -2.10 15.95 -26.50
N THR A 4 -2.66 17.07 -26.05
CA THR A 4 -2.40 18.40 -26.60
C THR A 4 -0.93 18.79 -26.43
N TRP A 5 -0.34 18.51 -25.28
CA TRP A 5 1.09 18.74 -25.02
C TRP A 5 1.98 17.88 -25.91
N LYS A 6 1.65 16.60 -26.06
CA LYS A 6 2.36 15.68 -26.97
C LYS A 6 2.31 16.16 -28.43
N ALA A 7 1.18 16.74 -28.84
CA ALA A 7 0.97 17.24 -30.20
C ALA A 7 1.72 18.54 -30.51
N LEU A 8 2.19 19.30 -29.51
CA LEU A 8 2.98 20.52 -29.75
C LEU A 8 4.31 20.21 -30.45
N GLY A 9 4.92 19.07 -30.13
CA GLY A 9 6.29 18.75 -30.53
C GLY A 9 7.30 19.78 -30.03
N GLN A 10 8.56 19.63 -30.43
CA GLN A 10 9.62 20.57 -30.06
C GLN A 10 9.32 22.00 -30.57
N ALA A 11 8.95 22.13 -31.84
CA ALA A 11 8.70 23.44 -32.46
C ALA A 11 7.56 24.22 -31.79
N GLY A 12 6.46 23.54 -31.42
CA GLY A 12 5.35 24.19 -30.72
C GLY A 12 5.71 24.58 -29.28
N ILE A 13 6.61 23.85 -28.62
CA ILE A 13 7.14 24.21 -27.30
C ILE A 13 8.05 25.44 -27.41
N GLU A 14 8.94 25.47 -28.40
CA GLU A 14 9.82 26.61 -28.66
C GLU A 14 9.03 27.88 -28.99
N ALA A 15 8.03 27.78 -29.88
CA ALA A 15 7.15 28.89 -30.25
C ALA A 15 6.35 29.44 -29.05
N ALA A 16 6.04 28.60 -28.07
CA ALA A 16 5.37 29.04 -26.85
C ALA A 16 6.32 29.77 -25.87
N GLY A 17 7.63 29.84 -26.11
CA GLY A 17 8.64 30.34 -25.16
C GLY A 17 9.21 29.24 -24.25
N GLY A 18 9.31 28.02 -24.77
CA GLY A 18 9.75 26.83 -24.04
C GLY A 18 8.68 26.30 -23.07
N LEU A 19 9.06 25.31 -22.24
CA LEU A 19 8.16 24.71 -21.25
C LEU A 19 7.57 25.74 -20.26
N ASN A 20 8.29 26.83 -19.97
CA ASN A 20 7.78 27.92 -19.13
C ASN A 20 6.58 28.62 -19.78
N GLY A 21 6.64 28.86 -21.08
CA GLY A 21 5.56 29.52 -21.80
C GLY A 21 4.37 28.61 -22.05
N VAL A 22 4.59 27.32 -22.33
CA VAL A 22 3.52 26.31 -22.34
C VAL A 22 2.82 26.25 -20.97
N ALA A 23 3.58 26.26 -19.89
CA ALA A 23 3.04 26.25 -18.52
C ALA A 23 2.18 27.48 -18.22
N ARG A 24 2.61 28.67 -18.64
CA ARG A 24 1.82 29.91 -18.52
C ARG A 24 0.55 29.86 -19.36
N ARG A 25 0.65 29.43 -20.63
CA ARG A 25 -0.48 29.33 -21.56
C ARG A 25 -1.59 28.43 -21.02
N ASP A 26 -1.20 27.29 -20.46
CA ASP A 26 -2.14 26.26 -20.00
C ASP A 26 -2.44 26.38 -18.49
N ASN A 27 -1.95 27.43 -17.83
CA ASN A 27 -2.10 27.72 -16.40
C ASN A 27 -1.75 26.53 -15.49
N VAL A 28 -0.60 25.89 -15.75
CA VAL A 28 -0.07 24.79 -14.94
C VAL A 28 1.29 25.14 -14.34
N PRO A 29 1.64 24.61 -13.15
CA PRO A 29 2.99 24.75 -12.61
C PRO A 29 4.02 24.12 -13.56
N VAL A 30 5.07 24.85 -13.92
CA VAL A 30 6.10 24.33 -14.84
C VAL A 30 6.80 23.08 -14.31
N ALA A 31 6.96 22.97 -12.98
CA ALA A 31 7.49 21.76 -12.36
C ALA A 31 6.59 20.55 -12.62
N ALA A 32 5.27 20.71 -12.54
CA ALA A 32 4.33 19.65 -12.87
C ALA A 32 4.35 19.30 -14.36
N LEU A 33 4.45 20.30 -15.24
CA LEU A 33 4.57 20.08 -16.69
C LEU A 33 5.81 19.23 -17.04
N ARG A 34 6.97 19.54 -16.42
CA ARG A 34 8.23 18.79 -16.61
C ARG A 34 8.14 17.34 -16.16
N THR A 35 7.22 17.00 -15.26
CA THR A 35 6.96 15.60 -14.88
C THR A 35 6.34 14.81 -16.03
N TYR A 36 5.67 15.48 -16.98
CA TYR A 36 4.92 14.84 -18.06
C TYR A 36 5.55 15.02 -19.45
N LEU A 37 6.19 16.15 -19.72
CA LEU A 37 6.66 16.56 -21.05
C LEU A 37 8.12 17.03 -20.99
N ARG A 38 8.93 16.57 -21.94
CA ARG A 38 10.31 16.99 -22.16
C ARG A 38 10.36 18.17 -23.14
N ALA A 39 11.47 18.92 -23.11
CA ALA A 39 11.65 20.09 -23.97
C ALA A 39 11.70 19.74 -25.47
N ASP A 40 12.07 18.50 -25.80
CA ASP A 40 12.07 17.93 -27.15
C ASP A 40 10.66 17.55 -27.67
N GLY A 41 9.60 17.79 -26.88
CA GLY A 41 8.22 17.47 -27.27
C GLY A 41 7.78 16.04 -26.98
N HIS A 42 8.68 15.17 -26.52
CA HIS A 42 8.31 13.82 -26.12
C HIS A 42 7.74 13.81 -24.68
N LEU A 43 6.76 12.93 -24.45
CA LEU A 43 6.31 12.69 -23.08
C LEU A 43 7.41 11.96 -22.29
N THR A 44 7.48 12.26 -21.00
CA THR A 44 8.20 11.40 -20.05
C THR A 44 7.49 10.04 -19.97
N GLN A 45 8.16 9.03 -19.42
CA GLN A 45 7.50 7.74 -19.18
C GLN A 45 6.26 7.89 -18.27
N PHE A 46 6.29 8.84 -17.34
CA PHE A 46 5.14 9.17 -16.50
C PHE A 46 3.99 9.80 -17.30
N GLY A 47 4.30 10.67 -18.27
CA GLY A 47 3.35 11.17 -19.27
C GLY A 47 2.72 10.05 -20.09
N GLU A 48 3.53 9.13 -20.61
CA GLU A 48 3.05 7.99 -21.39
C GLU A 48 2.17 7.04 -20.55
N ASP A 49 2.59 6.72 -19.31
CA ASP A 49 1.83 5.87 -18.40
C ASP A 49 0.48 6.51 -18.00
N ARG A 50 0.45 7.85 -17.86
CA ARG A 50 -0.77 8.60 -17.55
C ARG A 50 -1.71 8.68 -18.75
N LEU A 51 -1.16 8.77 -19.96
CA LEU A 51 -1.91 8.83 -21.20
C LEU A 51 -2.57 7.49 -21.53
N ASN A 52 -1.92 6.37 -21.18
CA ASN A 52 -2.37 5.01 -21.49
C ASN A 52 -2.53 4.15 -20.21
N PRO A 53 -3.49 4.46 -19.31
CA PRO A 53 -3.58 3.81 -18.02
C PRO A 53 -3.96 2.32 -18.10
N GLY A 54 -4.71 1.91 -19.12
CA GLY A 54 -5.21 0.53 -19.31
C GLY A 54 -4.35 -0.37 -20.20
N GLY A 55 -3.30 0.16 -20.83
CA GLY A 55 -2.46 -0.60 -21.78
C GLY A 55 -1.22 -1.25 -21.17
N LYS A 56 -1.04 -1.16 -19.84
CA LYS A 56 0.16 -1.64 -19.14
C LYS A 56 -0.05 -3.02 -18.57
N MET A 57 0.94 -3.88 -18.73
CA MET A 57 0.91 -5.24 -18.20
C MET A 57 1.02 -5.24 -16.67
N GLU A 58 0.34 -6.21 -16.06
CA GLU A 58 0.61 -6.56 -14.66
C GLU A 58 1.97 -7.24 -14.54
N ILE A 59 2.66 -6.93 -13.44
CA ILE A 59 3.98 -7.51 -13.17
C ILE A 59 3.79 -8.97 -12.74
N THR A 60 4.41 -9.90 -13.47
CA THR A 60 4.36 -11.34 -13.19
C THR A 60 5.62 -11.81 -12.46
N ASN A 61 5.58 -13.01 -11.86
CA ASN A 61 6.76 -13.60 -11.23
C ASN A 61 7.85 -13.92 -12.27
N ALA A 62 7.45 -14.33 -13.48
CA ALA A 62 8.38 -14.55 -14.58
C ALA A 62 9.16 -13.27 -14.94
N MET A 63 8.49 -12.12 -15.00
CA MET A 63 9.15 -10.83 -15.20
C MET A 63 10.17 -10.54 -14.09
N LEU A 64 9.80 -10.78 -12.82
CA LEU A 64 10.73 -10.58 -11.70
C LEU A 64 11.97 -11.46 -11.79
N HIS A 65 11.83 -12.74 -12.19
CA HIS A 65 12.97 -13.62 -12.42
C HIS A 65 13.86 -13.10 -13.54
N THR A 66 13.28 -12.71 -14.67
CA THR A 66 14.02 -12.13 -15.80
C THR A 66 14.76 -10.86 -15.38
N TRP A 67 14.10 -9.96 -14.67
CA TRP A 67 14.70 -8.70 -14.20
C TRP A 67 15.84 -8.92 -13.21
N LYS A 68 15.68 -9.86 -12.27
CA LYS A 68 16.75 -10.25 -11.34
C LYS A 68 17.95 -10.83 -12.10
N ALA A 69 17.71 -11.59 -13.15
CA ALA A 69 18.75 -12.19 -13.98
C ALA A 69 19.51 -11.17 -14.86
N LEU A 70 18.90 -10.03 -15.21
CA LEU A 70 19.62 -8.96 -15.93
C LEU A 70 20.83 -8.44 -15.14
N GLY A 71 20.71 -8.38 -13.81
CA GLY A 71 21.69 -7.72 -12.96
C GLY A 71 21.87 -6.23 -13.29
N GLN A 72 22.82 -5.58 -12.63
CA GLN A 72 23.14 -4.17 -12.87
C GLN A 72 23.55 -3.92 -14.33
N ALA A 73 24.45 -4.74 -14.87
CA ALA A 73 24.98 -4.56 -16.23
C ALA A 73 23.89 -4.70 -17.30
N GLY A 74 22.97 -5.65 -17.16
CA GLY A 74 21.85 -5.79 -18.11
C GLY A 74 20.84 -4.65 -18.03
N ILE A 75 20.62 -4.08 -16.84
CA ILE A 75 19.78 -2.89 -16.66
C ILE A 75 20.45 -1.66 -17.29
N GLU A 76 21.73 -1.45 -17.07
CA GLU A 76 22.50 -0.36 -17.67
C GLU A 76 22.52 -0.48 -19.21
N ALA A 77 22.78 -1.67 -19.75
CA ALA A 77 22.75 -1.94 -21.18
C ALA A 77 21.37 -1.70 -21.81
N ALA A 78 20.29 -1.92 -21.07
CA ALA A 78 18.93 -1.58 -21.52
C ALA A 78 18.66 -0.06 -21.52
N GLY A 79 19.54 0.76 -20.93
CA GLY A 79 19.32 2.20 -20.74
C GLY A 79 18.59 2.54 -19.43
N GLY A 80 18.71 1.67 -18.42
CA GLY A 80 18.15 1.85 -17.09
C GLY A 80 16.74 1.27 -16.89
N LEU A 81 16.23 1.38 -15.65
CA LEU A 81 14.95 0.80 -15.23
C LEU A 81 13.74 1.30 -16.04
N GLU A 82 13.79 2.54 -16.55
CA GLU A 82 12.70 3.09 -17.35
C GLU A 82 12.61 2.42 -18.72
N SER A 83 13.77 2.11 -19.32
CA SER A 83 13.83 1.37 -20.59
C SER A 83 13.42 -0.09 -20.40
N VAL A 84 13.79 -0.72 -19.28
CA VAL A 84 13.28 -2.06 -18.92
C VAL A 84 11.75 -2.04 -18.77
N ALA A 85 11.20 -1.05 -18.08
CA ALA A 85 9.76 -0.90 -17.91
C ALA A 85 9.03 -0.69 -19.25
N LYS A 86 9.62 0.10 -20.16
CA LYS A 86 9.10 0.32 -21.51
C LYS A 86 9.15 -0.95 -22.34
N ARG A 87 10.28 -1.67 -22.34
CA ARG A 87 10.48 -2.94 -23.06
C ARG A 87 9.42 -3.97 -22.68
N ASP A 88 9.16 -4.10 -21.37
CA ASP A 88 8.24 -5.10 -20.85
C ASP A 88 6.81 -4.56 -20.66
N ASN A 89 6.55 -3.35 -21.18
CA ASN A 89 5.27 -2.65 -21.15
C ASN A 89 4.60 -2.58 -19.76
N VAL A 90 5.39 -2.38 -18.71
CA VAL A 90 4.91 -2.19 -17.33
C VAL A 90 5.04 -0.73 -16.91
N ARG A 91 4.33 -0.33 -15.85
CA ARG A 91 4.49 1.01 -15.28
C ARG A 91 5.85 1.12 -14.59
N ALA A 92 6.63 2.15 -14.91
CA ALA A 92 7.99 2.31 -14.37
C ALA A 92 7.99 2.44 -12.85
N ALA A 93 7.02 3.17 -12.28
CA ALA A 93 6.85 3.28 -10.84
C ALA A 93 6.52 1.92 -10.18
N ALA A 94 5.75 1.07 -10.85
CA ALA A 94 5.44 -0.26 -10.36
C ALA A 94 6.68 -1.17 -10.40
N LEU A 95 7.47 -1.13 -11.48
CA LEU A 95 8.72 -1.88 -11.59
C LEU A 95 9.71 -1.50 -10.48
N LYS A 96 9.89 -0.21 -10.22
CA LYS A 96 10.77 0.32 -9.16
C LYS A 96 10.35 -0.14 -7.75
N ASN A 97 9.11 -0.56 -7.55
CA ASN A 97 8.68 -1.17 -6.29
C ASN A 97 9.25 -2.59 -6.07
N TYR A 98 9.70 -3.26 -7.13
CA TYR A 98 10.17 -4.66 -7.08
C TYR A 98 11.65 -4.83 -7.42
N LEU A 99 12.23 -3.94 -8.25
CA LEU A 99 13.61 -4.03 -8.74
C LEU A 99 14.37 -2.73 -8.48
N ARG A 100 15.63 -2.86 -8.07
CA ARG A 100 16.59 -1.76 -7.88
C ARG A 100 17.50 -1.63 -9.11
N ALA A 101 18.15 -0.47 -9.24
CA ALA A 101 19.04 -0.20 -10.37
C ALA A 101 20.29 -1.09 -10.40
N ASP A 102 20.69 -1.62 -9.24
CA ASP A 102 21.79 -2.60 -9.09
C ASP A 102 21.39 -4.03 -9.51
N GLY A 103 20.16 -4.23 -10.01
CA GLY A 103 19.64 -5.53 -10.42
C GLY A 103 19.13 -6.42 -9.29
N ARG A 104 19.24 -5.98 -8.03
CA ARG A 104 18.67 -6.72 -6.90
C ARG A 104 17.18 -6.43 -6.77
N LEU A 105 16.42 -7.42 -6.33
CA LEU A 105 15.03 -7.18 -5.96
C LEU A 105 14.96 -6.33 -4.68
N THR A 106 13.90 -5.52 -4.59
CA THR A 106 13.51 -4.91 -3.32
C THR A 106 12.97 -5.99 -2.37
N GLN A 107 12.79 -5.67 -1.08
CA GLN A 107 12.14 -6.61 -0.16
C GLN A 107 10.76 -7.04 -0.67
N ARG A 108 10.02 -6.12 -1.29
CA ARG A 108 8.72 -6.41 -1.90
C ARG A 108 8.84 -7.36 -3.10
N GLY A 109 9.92 -7.26 -3.89
CA GLY A 109 10.25 -8.21 -4.95
C GLY A 109 10.56 -9.59 -4.40
N GLU A 110 11.41 -9.68 -3.39
CA GLU A 110 11.76 -10.95 -2.74
C GLU A 110 10.53 -11.60 -2.07
N ASP A 111 9.74 -10.84 -1.32
CA ASP A 111 8.50 -11.31 -0.68
C ASP A 111 7.49 -11.85 -1.70
N ARG A 112 7.40 -11.23 -2.88
CA ARG A 112 6.51 -11.68 -3.95
C ARG A 112 6.96 -13.02 -4.54
N LEU A 113 8.27 -13.22 -4.71
CA LEU A 113 8.79 -14.48 -5.21
C LEU A 113 8.73 -15.60 -4.15
N ALA A 114 8.89 -15.25 -2.88
CA ALA A 114 8.98 -16.20 -1.78
C ALA A 114 7.65 -16.45 -1.05
N SER A 115 6.50 -15.99 -1.56
CA SER A 115 5.23 -15.97 -0.81
C SER A 115 4.73 -17.35 -0.30
N GLY A 116 5.24 -18.45 -0.86
CA GLY A 116 4.96 -19.83 -0.41
C GLY A 116 6.01 -20.44 0.53
N GLU A 117 7.18 -19.82 0.69
CA GLU A 117 8.34 -20.38 1.39
C GLU A 117 8.63 -19.69 2.74
N LYS A 118 7.91 -18.61 3.06
CA LYS A 118 8.11 -17.85 4.30
C LYS A 118 7.47 -18.52 5.50
N ALA A 119 8.15 -18.43 6.63
CA ALA A 119 7.68 -18.94 7.91
C ALA A 119 6.39 -18.23 8.33
N LYS A 120 5.49 -18.99 8.97
CA LYS A 120 4.34 -18.42 9.67
C LYS A 120 4.84 -17.75 10.96
N VAL A 121 4.29 -16.58 11.27
CA VAL A 121 4.58 -15.90 12.54
C VAL A 121 4.08 -16.78 13.68
N THR A 122 4.97 -17.09 14.63
CA THR A 122 4.68 -17.81 15.86
C THR A 122 4.65 -16.87 17.06
N ASP A 123 4.10 -17.33 18.18
CA ASP A 123 4.07 -16.50 19.40
C ASP A 123 5.48 -16.34 19.98
N ALA A 124 6.36 -17.34 19.81
CA ALA A 124 7.78 -17.22 20.17
C ALA A 124 8.49 -16.11 19.36
N MET A 125 8.25 -16.02 18.05
CA MET A 125 8.77 -14.91 17.24
C MET A 125 8.26 -13.56 17.75
N LEU A 126 6.98 -13.47 18.09
CA LEU A 126 6.39 -12.23 18.63
C LEU A 126 7.00 -11.83 19.97
N GLN A 127 7.29 -12.78 20.85
CA GLN A 127 7.99 -12.51 22.11
C GLN A 127 9.41 -11.99 21.85
N THR A 128 10.15 -12.62 20.92
CA THR A 128 11.47 -12.14 20.52
C THR A 128 11.39 -10.72 19.95
N TRP A 129 10.42 -10.43 19.08
CA TRP A 129 10.23 -9.11 18.49
C TRP A 129 9.86 -8.05 19.52
N ASN A 130 9.04 -8.40 20.51
CA ASN A 130 8.66 -7.51 21.61
C ASN A 130 9.85 -7.13 22.50
N ALA A 131 10.90 -7.96 22.51
CA ALA A 131 12.14 -7.67 23.22
C ALA A 131 13.11 -6.82 22.39
N LEU A 132 12.88 -6.63 21.09
CA LEU A 132 13.76 -5.82 20.25
C LEU A 132 13.57 -4.33 20.52
N GLY A 133 14.67 -3.64 20.85
CA GLY A 133 14.71 -2.19 20.85
C GLY A 133 14.82 -1.60 19.43
N GLN A 134 14.50 -0.31 19.29
CA GLN A 134 14.68 0.42 18.02
C GLN A 134 16.11 0.28 17.47
N ALA A 135 17.14 0.38 18.33
CA ALA A 135 18.54 0.28 17.91
C ALA A 135 18.88 -1.10 17.31
N GLU A 136 18.32 -2.18 17.85
CA GLU A 136 18.54 -3.54 17.34
C GLU A 136 17.80 -3.75 16.01
N ILE A 137 16.60 -3.18 15.87
CA ILE A 137 15.86 -3.17 14.61
C ILE A 137 16.65 -2.41 13.54
N GLU A 138 17.19 -1.23 13.86
CA GLU A 138 18.01 -0.45 12.95
C GLU A 138 19.29 -1.20 12.57
N ALA A 139 19.98 -1.82 13.53
CA ALA A 139 21.18 -2.64 13.30
C ALA A 139 20.90 -3.85 12.39
N ALA A 140 19.70 -4.43 12.44
CA ALA A 140 19.29 -5.48 11.53
C ALA A 140 19.06 -4.99 10.08
N GLY A 141 19.00 -3.67 9.85
CA GLY A 141 18.59 -3.07 8.57
C GLY A 141 17.11 -2.68 8.55
N GLY A 142 16.53 -2.36 9.70
CA GLY A 142 15.12 -2.06 9.89
C GLY A 142 14.25 -3.32 9.92
N LEU A 143 12.92 -3.12 9.88
CA LEU A 143 11.95 -4.22 9.90
C LEU A 143 12.10 -5.21 8.73
N ASP A 144 12.62 -4.76 7.57
CA ASP A 144 12.93 -5.66 6.45
C ASP A 144 14.11 -6.60 6.79
N GLY A 145 15.08 -6.09 7.54
CA GLY A 145 16.20 -6.86 8.07
C GLY A 145 15.76 -7.93 9.06
N VAL A 146 14.92 -7.55 10.03
CA VAL A 146 14.31 -8.49 10.99
C VAL A 146 13.50 -9.56 10.24
N ALA A 147 12.70 -9.16 9.24
CA ALA A 147 11.91 -10.10 8.45
C ALA A 147 12.77 -11.11 7.69
N LYS A 148 13.92 -10.67 7.15
CA LYS A 148 14.90 -11.58 6.52
C LYS A 148 15.51 -12.53 7.54
N ARG A 149 15.97 -12.02 8.68
CA ARG A 149 16.59 -12.82 9.76
C ARG A 149 15.66 -13.95 10.20
N ASP A 150 14.38 -13.64 10.40
CA ASP A 150 13.40 -14.58 10.94
C ASP A 150 12.61 -15.31 9.83
N ASN A 151 13.01 -15.13 8.57
CA ASN A 151 12.42 -15.70 7.36
C ASN A 151 10.88 -15.54 7.27
N VAL A 152 10.37 -14.36 7.61
CA VAL A 152 8.95 -14.00 7.49
C VAL A 152 8.74 -12.97 6.38
N LEU A 153 7.50 -12.83 5.89
CA LEU A 153 7.15 -11.72 5.00
C LEU A 153 7.26 -10.40 5.76
N ALA A 154 7.91 -9.39 5.18
CA ALA A 154 8.10 -8.09 5.83
C ALA A 154 6.75 -7.38 6.07
N ALA A 155 5.80 -7.52 5.14
CA ALA A 155 4.45 -7.02 5.32
C ALA A 155 3.72 -7.67 6.52
N THR A 156 3.93 -8.97 6.73
CA THR A 156 3.36 -9.69 7.87
C THR A 156 4.02 -9.24 9.17
N LEU A 157 5.34 -9.10 9.22
CA LEU A 157 6.05 -8.61 10.39
C LEU A 157 5.58 -7.21 10.81
N ARG A 158 5.43 -6.29 9.83
CA ARG A 158 4.90 -4.92 10.05
C ARG A 158 3.46 -4.89 10.56
N THR A 159 2.71 -5.99 10.45
CA THR A 159 1.39 -6.11 11.06
C THR A 159 1.49 -6.24 12.57
N TYR A 160 2.61 -6.74 13.10
CA TYR A 160 2.79 -7.04 14.53
C TYR A 160 3.81 -6.14 15.23
N LEU A 161 4.86 -5.67 14.54
CA LEU A 161 5.96 -4.90 15.11
C LEU A 161 6.12 -3.54 14.41
N ARG A 162 6.37 -2.50 15.20
CA ARG A 162 6.67 -1.14 14.73
C ARG A 162 8.18 -0.90 14.72
N ALA A 163 8.61 0.11 13.97
CA ALA A 163 10.03 0.41 13.80
C ALA A 163 10.69 0.91 15.10
N ASP A 164 9.92 1.41 16.06
CA ASP A 164 10.37 1.84 17.37
C ASP A 164 10.54 0.67 18.37
N GLY A 165 10.28 -0.58 17.96
CA GLY A 165 10.34 -1.77 18.81
C GLY A 165 9.03 -2.12 19.50
N SER A 166 8.04 -1.23 19.49
CA SER A 166 6.74 -1.52 20.10
C SER A 166 5.90 -2.46 19.24
N LEU A 167 5.09 -3.30 19.89
CA LEU A 167 4.09 -4.08 19.18
C LEU A 167 2.96 -3.19 18.65
N SER A 168 2.39 -3.58 17.52
CA SER A 168 1.10 -3.08 17.10
C SER A 168 -0.01 -3.64 18.00
N GLN A 169 -1.22 -3.09 17.91
CA GLN A 169 -2.35 -3.66 18.63
C GLN A 169 -2.62 -5.12 18.23
N TYR A 170 -2.33 -5.51 16.97
CA TYR A 170 -2.41 -6.90 16.55
C TYR A 170 -1.36 -7.79 17.24
N GLY A 171 -0.15 -7.27 17.46
CA GLY A 171 0.90 -7.96 18.22
C GLY A 171 0.50 -8.13 19.68
N GLU A 172 0.06 -7.05 20.32
CA GLU A 172 -0.42 -7.06 21.70
C GLU A 172 -1.59 -8.05 21.90
N ASP A 173 -2.59 -8.00 21.01
CA ASP A 173 -3.77 -8.88 21.09
C ASP A 173 -3.41 -10.35 20.94
N ARG A 174 -2.40 -10.64 20.11
CA ARG A 174 -1.95 -12.01 19.87
C ARG A 174 -1.14 -12.57 21.03
N LEU A 175 -0.30 -11.75 21.68
CA LEU A 175 0.43 -12.18 22.87
C LEU A 175 -0.45 -12.23 24.13
N ASN A 176 -1.51 -11.43 24.19
CA ASN A 176 -2.40 -11.34 25.35
C ASN A 176 -3.88 -11.63 25.01
N PRO A 177 -4.21 -12.84 24.53
CA PRO A 177 -5.57 -13.16 24.10
C PRO A 177 -6.58 -13.24 25.26
N GLY A 178 -6.13 -13.66 26.46
CA GLY A 178 -7.02 -13.95 27.60
C GLY A 178 -7.56 -12.74 28.36
N GLY A 179 -7.13 -11.53 28.02
CA GLY A 179 -7.49 -10.30 28.74
C GLY A 179 -8.50 -9.41 28.02
N LYS A 180 -9.01 -9.82 26.84
CA LYS A 180 -9.78 -8.93 25.97
C LYS A 180 -11.28 -8.99 26.26
N ALA A 181 -11.91 -7.83 26.32
CA ALA A 181 -13.35 -7.69 26.52
C ALA A 181 -14.14 -8.22 25.33
N THR A 182 -15.29 -8.82 25.62
CA THR A 182 -16.28 -9.18 24.60
C THR A 182 -16.95 -7.92 24.07
N ILE A 183 -16.95 -7.75 22.74
CA ILE A 183 -17.63 -6.62 22.09
C ILE A 183 -19.13 -6.69 22.40
N THR A 184 -19.69 -5.62 22.96
CA THR A 184 -21.12 -5.49 23.30
C THR A 184 -21.85 -4.53 22.37
N ASP A 185 -23.18 -4.57 22.36
CA ASP A 185 -23.99 -3.64 21.57
C ASP A 185 -23.85 -2.19 22.07
N ALA A 186 -23.62 -2.01 23.38
CA ALA A 186 -23.33 -0.70 23.97
C ALA A 186 -22.01 -0.12 23.44
N MET A 187 -20.96 -0.95 23.30
CA MET A 187 -19.71 -0.55 22.67
C MET A 187 -19.94 -0.14 21.21
N LEU A 188 -20.70 -0.92 20.43
CA LEU A 188 -21.01 -0.58 19.03
C LEU A 188 -21.73 0.77 18.90
N ARG A 189 -22.71 1.04 19.76
CA ARG A 189 -23.40 2.34 19.79
C ARG A 189 -22.44 3.48 20.14
N THR A 190 -21.58 3.27 21.14
CA THR A 190 -20.56 4.23 21.55
C THR A 190 -19.58 4.53 20.42
N TRP A 191 -19.08 3.50 19.74
CA TRP A 191 -18.16 3.63 18.61
C TRP A 191 -18.78 4.36 17.43
N LYS A 192 -20.03 4.05 17.10
CA LYS A 192 -20.78 4.76 16.05
C LYS A 192 -20.93 6.25 16.40
N ALA A 193 -21.16 6.56 17.67
CA ALA A 193 -21.29 7.95 18.16
C ALA A 193 -19.97 8.73 18.15
N LEU A 194 -18.79 8.07 18.27
CA LEU A 194 -17.50 8.75 18.17
C LEU A 194 -17.31 9.46 16.82
N GLY A 195 -17.82 8.86 15.74
CA GLY A 195 -17.56 9.31 14.38
C GLY A 195 -16.07 9.30 14.00
N GLN A 196 -15.76 9.78 12.79
CA GLN A 196 -14.38 9.88 12.30
C GLN A 196 -13.48 10.72 13.22
N VAL A 197 -14.01 11.81 13.79
CA VAL A 197 -13.26 12.74 14.64
C VAL A 197 -12.88 12.09 15.96
N GLY A 198 -13.83 11.46 16.66
CA GLY A 198 -13.56 10.77 17.92
C GLY A 198 -12.62 9.57 17.74
N ILE A 199 -12.76 8.83 16.63
CA ILE A 199 -11.83 7.74 16.30
C ILE A 199 -10.41 8.28 16.07
N LYS A 200 -10.26 9.38 15.34
CA LYS A 200 -8.94 9.98 15.11
C LYS A 200 -8.33 10.49 16.42
N ALA A 201 -9.13 11.13 17.27
CA ALA A 201 -8.70 11.61 18.59
C ALA A 201 -8.25 10.46 19.51
N ALA A 202 -8.88 9.29 19.41
CA ALA A 202 -8.46 8.09 20.14
C ALA A 202 -7.16 7.46 19.60
N GLY A 203 -6.55 7.97 18.52
CA GLY A 203 -5.39 7.35 17.87
C GLY A 203 -5.76 6.33 16.79
N GLY A 204 -6.96 6.46 16.21
CA GLY A 204 -7.49 5.53 15.21
C GLY A 204 -8.17 4.31 15.84
N LEU A 205 -8.51 3.32 15.01
CA LEU A 205 -9.18 2.09 15.46
C LEU A 205 -8.35 1.28 16.46
N ASP A 206 -7.02 1.34 16.34
CA ASP A 206 -6.10 0.68 17.28
C ASP A 206 -6.22 1.29 18.68
N GLY A 207 -6.31 2.62 18.78
CA GLY A 207 -6.47 3.29 20.06
C GLY A 207 -7.87 3.15 20.66
N VAL A 208 -8.93 3.06 19.84
CA VAL A 208 -10.27 2.66 20.31
C VAL A 208 -10.24 1.23 20.87
N ALA A 209 -9.59 0.29 20.17
CA ALA A 209 -9.44 -1.09 20.63
C ALA A 209 -8.69 -1.18 21.96
N ARG A 210 -7.63 -0.37 22.13
CA ARG A 210 -6.89 -0.26 23.39
C ARG A 210 -7.74 0.32 24.52
N ARG A 211 -8.43 1.43 24.26
CA ARG A 211 -9.29 2.12 25.24
C ARG A 211 -10.35 1.18 25.82
N ASP A 212 -11.01 0.42 24.94
CA ASP A 212 -12.12 -0.46 25.34
C ASP A 212 -11.65 -1.91 25.58
N ASN A 213 -10.34 -2.14 25.53
CA ASN A 213 -9.67 -3.42 25.73
C ASN A 213 -10.28 -4.57 24.91
N VAL A 214 -10.62 -4.32 23.64
CA VAL A 214 -11.18 -5.32 22.72
C VAL A 214 -10.15 -5.72 21.67
N PRO A 215 -10.25 -6.91 21.04
CA PRO A 215 -9.35 -7.27 19.96
C PRO A 215 -9.57 -6.35 18.75
N VAL A 216 -8.52 -5.72 18.23
CA VAL A 216 -8.61 -4.77 17.11
C VAL A 216 -9.14 -5.43 15.83
N ALA A 217 -8.79 -6.70 15.63
CA ALA A 217 -9.29 -7.51 14.53
C ALA A 217 -10.81 -7.68 14.62
N ALA A 218 -11.32 -7.93 15.83
CA ALA A 218 -12.74 -8.05 16.08
C ALA A 218 -13.45 -6.69 15.92
N LEU A 219 -12.87 -5.61 16.45
CA LEU A 219 -13.42 -4.26 16.31
C LEU A 219 -13.55 -3.84 14.83
N LYS A 220 -12.53 -4.11 14.00
CA LYS A 220 -12.53 -3.83 12.56
C LYS A 220 -13.61 -4.59 11.80
N ASN A 221 -14.12 -5.70 12.33
CA ASN A 221 -15.28 -6.40 11.74
C ASN A 221 -16.58 -5.63 11.92
N TYR A 222 -16.67 -4.69 12.86
CA TYR A 222 -17.90 -3.97 13.20
C TYR A 222 -17.82 -2.47 12.93
N LEU A 223 -16.64 -1.85 12.94
CA LEU A 223 -16.44 -0.41 12.83
C LEU A 223 -15.42 -0.05 11.73
N ARG A 224 -15.74 0.98 10.94
CA ARG A 224 -14.85 1.57 9.94
C ARG A 224 -14.14 2.79 10.50
N ALA A 225 -13.00 3.15 9.91
CA ALA A 225 -12.22 4.31 10.34
C ALA A 225 -12.99 5.64 10.24
N ASP A 226 -14.00 5.72 9.37
CA ASP A 226 -14.91 6.86 9.21
C ASP A 226 -16.01 6.96 10.25
N GLY A 227 -16.03 6.06 11.24
CA GLY A 227 -17.03 6.03 12.30
C GLY A 227 -18.33 5.33 11.95
N ARG A 228 -18.51 4.90 10.70
CA ARG A 228 -19.66 4.09 10.32
C ARG A 228 -19.45 2.64 10.73
N LEU A 229 -20.55 1.98 11.09
CA LEU A 229 -20.51 0.53 11.29
C LEU A 229 -20.36 -0.18 9.94
N THR A 230 -19.73 -1.35 9.97
CA THR A 230 -19.80 -2.29 8.85
C THR A 230 -21.20 -2.88 8.75
N GLN A 231 -21.50 -3.59 7.65
CA GLN A 231 -22.76 -4.34 7.56
C GLN A 231 -22.93 -5.32 8.73
N ARG A 232 -21.83 -5.92 9.22
CA ARG A 232 -21.87 -6.82 10.37
C ARG A 232 -22.23 -6.07 11.66
N GLY A 233 -21.72 -4.84 11.85
CA GLY A 233 -22.11 -3.96 12.96
C GLY A 233 -23.56 -3.54 12.89
N GLU A 234 -24.04 -3.12 11.72
CA GLU A 234 -25.45 -2.74 11.53
C GLU A 234 -26.38 -3.94 11.75
N ASN A 235 -26.06 -5.12 11.20
CA ASN A 235 -26.85 -6.34 11.40
C ASN A 235 -26.92 -6.75 12.88
N ARG A 236 -25.84 -6.51 13.63
CA ARG A 236 -25.80 -6.85 15.05
C ARG A 236 -26.69 -5.92 15.88
N LEU A 237 -26.71 -4.63 15.56
CA LEU A 237 -27.60 -3.67 16.23
C LEU A 237 -29.06 -3.76 15.76
N ASN A 238 -29.29 -4.18 14.52
CA ASN A 238 -30.60 -4.26 13.88
C ASN A 238 -30.86 -5.66 13.29
N PRO A 239 -31.00 -6.71 14.12
CA PRO A 239 -31.18 -8.09 13.62
C PRO A 239 -32.45 -8.28 12.80
N GLY A 240 -33.48 -7.43 13.00
CA GLY A 240 -34.75 -7.45 12.27
C GLY A 240 -34.75 -6.77 10.90
N GLY A 241 -33.67 -6.10 10.49
CA GLY A 241 -33.58 -5.38 9.21
C GLY A 241 -33.38 -6.28 7.97
N LYS A 242 -33.15 -7.58 8.19
CA LYS A 242 -33.11 -8.56 7.09
C LYS A 242 -34.54 -9.00 6.80
N VAL A 243 -35.16 -8.43 5.78
CA VAL A 243 -36.38 -8.99 5.20
C VAL A 243 -36.05 -10.40 4.72
N LYS A 244 -36.63 -11.41 5.39
CA LYS A 244 -36.57 -12.79 4.91
C LYS A 244 -37.28 -12.78 3.55
N ILE A 245 -36.58 -13.14 2.47
CA ILE A 245 -37.25 -13.32 1.17
C ILE A 245 -38.32 -14.38 1.39
N THR A 246 -39.58 -13.97 1.41
CA THR A 246 -40.71 -14.88 1.50
C THR A 246 -41.05 -15.36 0.09
N GLY A 247 -41.65 -16.54 -0.03
CA GLY A 247 -42.08 -17.07 -1.33
C GLY A 247 -43.05 -16.14 -2.09
N ALA A 248 -43.64 -15.14 -1.43
CA ALA A 248 -44.44 -14.09 -2.05
C ALA A 248 -43.62 -13.07 -2.84
N MET A 249 -42.36 -12.82 -2.46
CA MET A 249 -41.47 -11.85 -3.12
C MET A 249 -40.75 -12.42 -4.35
N LEU A 250 -40.86 -13.73 -4.60
CA LEU A 250 -40.24 -14.43 -5.73
C LEU A 250 -41.24 -14.74 -6.87
N ARG A 251 -42.47 -14.21 -6.80
CA ARG A 251 -43.56 -14.49 -7.75
C ARG A 251 -44.03 -13.24 -8.53
N THR A 252 -43.12 -12.31 -8.81
CA THR A 252 -43.32 -11.20 -9.75
C THR A 252 -42.34 -11.34 -10.90
#